data_AF-A0A953Z2X9-F1
#
_entry.id   AF-A0A953Z2X9-F1
#
_cell.length_a   1.000
_cell.length_b   1.000
_cell.length_c   1.000
_cell.angle_alpha   90.00
_cell.angle_beta   90.00
_cell.angle_gamma   90.00
#
_symmetry.space_group_name_H-M   'P 1'
#
loop_
_entity.id
_entity.type
_entity.pdbx_description
1 polymer ?
#
loop_
_entity_poly.entity_id
_entity_poly.type
_entity_poly.pdbx_seq_one_letter_code
_entity_poly.pdbx_strand_id
1 'polypeptide(L)'
;MESSPTETLHQLEAIYRDGLEAVLQDDFARVRPLLDRADTLIATLPAPDADDADTATVRAAVREAWADMVSAVQNATEATKLEMASVRKQQRVTKAYGDSVGRPQTRHRAEA
;
A
#
# COMPACT_ATOMS: atom_id res chain seq x y z
N MET A 1 7.75 33.75 -3.19
CA MET A 1 7.88 33.61 -1.74
C MET A 1 8.24 32.15 -1.50
N GLU A 2 9.43 31.87 -0.99
CA GLU A 2 9.83 30.50 -0.63
C GLU A 2 9.07 30.11 0.65
N SER A 3 8.45 28.92 0.67
CA SER A 3 7.80 28.39 1.88
C SER A 3 8.85 28.15 2.96
N SER A 4 8.50 28.42 4.22
CA SER A 4 9.43 28.16 5.32
C SER A 4 9.66 26.65 5.50
N PRO A 5 10.78 26.23 6.11
CA PRO A 5 11.02 24.82 6.42
C PRO A 5 9.89 24.18 7.24
N THR A 6 9.35 24.91 8.21
CA THR A 6 8.21 24.48 9.04
C THR A 6 6.93 24.32 8.23
N GLU A 7 6.64 25.25 7.31
CA GLU A 7 5.49 25.15 6.41
C GLU A 7 5.61 23.94 5.48
N THR A 8 6.82 23.68 4.96
CA THR A 8 7.12 22.51 4.12
C THR A 8 6.91 21.21 4.90
N LEU A 9 7.28 21.17 6.18
CA LEU A 9 7.04 20.02 7.05
C LEU A 9 5.55 19.78 7.32
N HIS A 10 4.75 20.83 7.55
CA HIS A 10 3.30 20.68 7.67
C HIS A 10 2.66 20.19 6.37
N GLN A 11 3.15 20.64 5.22
CA GLN A 11 2.69 20.11 3.93
C GLN A 11 3.01 18.62 3.78
N LEU A 12 4.20 18.17 4.22
CA LEU A 12 4.56 16.75 4.24
C LEU A 12 3.67 15.93 5.19
N GLU A 13 3.43 16.43 6.40
CA GLU A 13 2.52 15.80 7.36
C GLU A 13 1.13 15.60 6.76
N ALA A 14 0.58 16.64 6.12
CA ALA A 14 -0.72 16.59 5.47
C ALA A 14 -0.74 15.55 4.34
N ILE A 15 0.30 15.51 3.50
CA ILE A 15 0.41 14.53 2.42
C ILE A 15 0.41 13.09 2.95
N TYR A 16 1.13 12.81 4.04
CA TYR A 16 1.15 11.46 4.62
C TYR A 16 -0.19 11.08 5.26
N ARG A 17 -0.89 12.03 5.89
CA ARG A 17 -2.26 11.78 6.39
C ARG A 17 -3.26 11.54 5.26
N ASP A 18 -3.18 12.31 4.18
CA ASP A 18 -4.02 12.10 2.99
C ASP A 18 -3.71 10.76 2.32
N GLY A 19 -2.43 10.37 2.31
CA GLY A 19 -2.00 9.06 1.82
C GLY A 19 -2.53 7.91 2.67
N LEU A 20 -2.48 8.06 4.00
CA LEU A 20 -3.09 7.11 4.94
C LEU A 20 -4.60 6.98 4.69
N GLU A 21 -5.32 8.10 4.56
CA GLU A 21 -6.74 8.09 4.25
C GLU A 21 -7.02 7.34 2.95
N ALA A 22 -6.26 7.64 1.88
CA ALA A 22 -6.42 6.98 0.59
C ALA A 22 -6.20 5.46 0.69
N VAL A 23 -5.19 5.00 1.44
CA VAL A 23 -4.93 3.58 1.68
C VAL A 23 -6.08 2.91 2.44
N LEU A 24 -6.61 3.57 3.48
CA LEU A 24 -7.74 3.05 4.27
C LEU A 24 -9.04 2.98 3.47
N GLN A 25 -9.15 3.77 2.39
CA GLN A 25 -10.29 3.78 1.46
C GLN A 25 -10.06 2.91 0.22
N ASP A 26 -8.97 2.14 0.16
CA ASP A 26 -8.53 1.36 -1.01
C ASP A 26 -8.31 2.19 -2.29
N ASP A 27 -8.18 3.52 -2.18
CA ASP A 27 -7.87 4.45 -3.28
C ASP A 27 -6.35 4.53 -3.51
N PHE A 28 -5.75 3.42 -3.93
CA PHE A 28 -4.32 3.36 -4.21
C PHE A 28 -3.88 4.22 -5.40
N ALA A 29 -4.81 4.63 -6.27
CA ALA A 29 -4.52 5.51 -7.40
C ALA A 29 -4.11 6.91 -6.93
N ARG A 30 -4.72 7.40 -5.82
CA ARG A 30 -4.40 8.68 -5.20
C ARG A 30 -3.08 8.67 -4.43
N VAL A 31 -2.61 7.51 -3.96
CA VAL A 31 -1.39 7.40 -3.14
C VAL A 31 -0.12 7.77 -3.93
N ARG A 32 0.01 7.30 -5.19
CA ARG A 32 1.26 7.52 -5.95
C ARG A 32 1.58 9.00 -6.20
N PRO A 33 0.65 9.82 -6.71
CA PRO A 33 0.89 11.26 -6.90
C PRO A 33 1.21 12.00 -5.60
N LEU A 34 0.63 11.57 -4.46
CA LEU A 34 0.94 12.14 -3.15
C LEU A 34 2.39 11.89 -2.75
N LEU A 35 2.90 10.68 -2.97
CA LEU A 35 4.30 10.33 -2.69
C LEU A 35 5.28 11.09 -3.59
N ASP A 36 4.98 11.22 -4.89
CA ASP A 36 5.84 11.99 -5.81
C ASP A 36 5.91 13.48 -5.39
N ARG A 37 4.81 14.03 -4.85
CA ARG A 37 4.80 15.38 -4.25
C ARG A 37 5.59 15.44 -2.95
N ALA A 38 5.49 14.43 -2.08
CA ALA A 38 6.29 14.36 -0.85
C ALA A 38 7.79 14.36 -1.15
N ASP A 39 8.24 13.56 -2.12
CA ASP A 39 9.65 13.48 -2.52
C ASP A 39 10.18 14.85 -2.98
N THR A 40 9.36 15.61 -3.70
CA THR A 40 9.69 16.98 -4.14
C THR A 40 9.89 17.91 -2.94
N LEU A 41 8.99 17.85 -1.94
CA LEU A 41 9.09 18.69 -0.74
C LEU A 41 10.28 18.30 0.16
N ILE A 42 10.56 17.01 0.30
CA ILE A 42 11.73 16.51 1.05
C ILE A 42 13.02 17.08 0.46
N ALA A 43 13.14 17.11 -0.87
CA ALA A 43 14.32 17.65 -1.56
C ALA A 43 14.53 19.15 -1.31
N THR A 44 13.48 19.89 -0.93
CA THR A 44 13.56 21.33 -0.60
C THR A 44 13.88 21.61 0.86
N LEU A 45 13.80 20.61 1.75
CA LEU A 45 14.04 20.84 3.17
C LEU A 45 15.53 21.03 3.45
N PRO A 46 15.91 22.06 4.24
CA PRO A 46 17.27 22.18 4.72
C PRO A 46 17.61 21.03 5.68
N ALA A 47 18.92 20.81 5.84
CA ALA A 47 19.43 19.92 6.88
C ALA A 47 18.81 20.30 8.24
N PRO A 48 18.45 19.32 9.07
CA PRO A 48 17.85 19.59 10.36
C PRO A 48 18.84 20.37 11.23
N ASP A 49 18.43 21.55 11.67
CA ASP A 49 19.12 22.28 12.73
C ASP A 49 18.74 21.66 14.08
N ALA A 50 19.73 21.39 14.93
CA ALA A 50 19.53 20.70 16.20
C ALA A 50 18.91 21.61 17.26
N ASP A 51 19.01 22.94 17.09
CA ASP A 51 18.62 23.92 18.09
C ASP A 51 17.19 24.49 17.87
N ASP A 52 16.52 24.12 16.76
CA ASP A 52 15.15 24.56 16.47
C ASP A 52 14.11 23.56 17.00
N ALA A 53 13.64 23.82 18.23
CA ALA A 53 12.66 22.98 18.93
C ALA A 53 11.29 22.92 18.21
N ASP A 54 10.87 23.98 17.54
CA ASP A 54 9.59 24.04 16.83
C ASP A 54 9.66 23.14 15.59
N THR A 55 10.73 23.25 14.82
CA THR A 55 10.99 22.38 13.66
C THR A 55 11.19 20.92 14.07
N ALA A 56 11.83 20.66 15.22
CA ALA A 56 11.99 19.30 15.73
C ALA A 56 10.65 18.62 16.06
N THR A 57 9.72 19.37 16.65
CA THR A 57 8.37 18.89 16.98
C THR A 57 7.59 18.53 15.71
N VAL A 58 7.57 19.41 14.71
CA VAL A 58 6.88 19.12 13.44
C VAL A 58 7.52 17.95 12.69
N ARG A 59 8.86 17.83 12.71
CA ARG A 59 9.54 16.66 12.12
C ARG A 59 9.14 15.34 12.79
N ALA A 60 8.89 15.33 14.09
CA ALA A 60 8.38 14.15 14.78
C ALA A 60 6.97 13.78 14.29
N ALA A 61 6.07 14.74 14.17
CA ALA A 61 4.71 14.53 13.65
C ALA A 61 4.73 14.02 12.20
N VAL A 62 5.61 14.54 11.35
CA VAL A 62 5.80 14.05 9.97
C VAL A 62 6.25 12.59 9.94
N ARG A 63 7.19 12.20 10.82
CA ARG A 63 7.68 10.82 10.91
C ARG A 63 6.59 9.85 11.38
N GLU A 64 5.78 10.27 12.34
CA GLU A 64 4.64 9.50 12.84
C GLU A 64 3.61 9.28 11.72
N ALA A 65 3.19 10.34 11.04
CA ALA A 65 2.26 10.25 9.91
C ALA A 65 2.77 9.36 8.78
N TRP A 66 4.07 9.43 8.47
CA TRP A 66 4.70 8.52 7.51
C TRP A 66 4.67 7.06 7.98
N ALA A 67 5.01 6.80 9.25
CA ALA A 67 5.01 5.45 9.81
C ALA A 67 3.60 4.82 9.79
N ASP A 68 2.58 5.60 10.13
CA ASP A 68 1.18 5.15 10.08
C ASP A 68 0.75 4.78 8.66
N MET A 69 1.05 5.64 7.67
CA MET A 69 0.76 5.37 6.27
C MET A 69 1.49 4.11 5.77
N VAL A 70 2.78 3.95 6.10
CA VAL A 70 3.56 2.76 5.71
C VAL A 70 2.97 1.49 6.32
N SER A 71 2.61 1.54 7.60
CA SER A 71 1.95 0.42 8.30
C SER A 71 0.64 0.03 7.60
N ALA A 72 -0.19 1.02 7.23
CA ALA A 72 -1.43 0.77 6.50
C ALA A 72 -1.19 0.12 5.12
N VAL A 73 -0.20 0.59 4.35
CA VAL A 73 0.17 -0.01 3.05
C VAL A 73 0.65 -1.45 3.21
N GLN A 74 1.45 -1.74 4.24
CA GLN A 74 1.92 -3.09 4.52
C GLN A 74 0.75 -4.02 4.85
N ASN A 75 -0.18 -3.57 5.70
CA ASN A 75 -1.38 -4.34 6.04
C ASN A 75 -2.26 -4.62 4.82
N ALA A 76 -2.49 -3.61 3.98
CA ALA A 76 -3.23 -3.77 2.73
C ALA A 76 -2.55 -4.77 1.78
N THR A 77 -1.22 -4.70 1.67
CA THR A 77 -0.42 -5.62 0.86
C THR A 77 -0.56 -7.07 1.33
N GLU A 78 -0.50 -7.32 2.64
CA GLU A 78 -0.69 -8.66 3.20
C GLU A 78 -2.11 -9.17 2.98
N ALA A 79 -3.14 -8.32 3.11
CA ALA A 79 -4.52 -8.67 2.80
C ALA A 79 -4.68 -9.10 1.32
N THR A 80 -4.14 -8.31 0.38
CA THR A 80 -4.17 -8.65 -1.04
C THR A 80 -3.45 -9.98 -1.34
N LYS A 81 -2.31 -10.24 -0.70
CA LYS A 81 -1.59 -11.52 -0.87
C LYS A 81 -2.45 -12.72 -0.44
N LEU A 82 -3.17 -12.59 0.67
CA LEU A 82 -4.07 -13.64 1.17
C LEU A 82 -5.24 -13.88 0.21
N GLU A 83 -5.85 -12.82 -0.31
CA GLU A 83 -6.91 -12.91 -1.31
C GLU A 83 -6.43 -13.58 -2.60
N MET A 84 -5.27 -13.17 -3.12
CA MET A 84 -4.67 -13.80 -4.31
C MET A 84 -4.38 -15.29 -4.09
N ALA A 85 -3.93 -15.68 -2.90
CA ALA A 85 -3.74 -17.09 -2.56
C ALA A 85 -5.06 -17.87 -2.56
N SER A 86 -6.13 -17.26 -2.05
CA SER A 86 -7.49 -17.82 -2.09
C SER A 86 -7.99 -17.99 -3.53
N VAL A 87 -7.85 -16.96 -4.37
CA VAL A 87 -8.23 -17.02 -5.80
C VAL A 87 -7.49 -18.13 -6.53
N ARG A 88 -6.17 -18.27 -6.33
CA ARG A 88 -5.38 -19.38 -6.92
C ARG A 88 -5.85 -20.75 -6.44
N LYS A 89 -6.28 -20.87 -5.18
CA LYS A 89 -6.86 -22.12 -4.66
C LYS A 89 -8.19 -22.42 -5.35
N GLN A 90 -9.07 -21.42 -5.49
CA GLN A 90 -10.35 -21.57 -6.16
C GLN A 90 -10.18 -21.99 -7.62
N GLN A 91 -9.27 -21.34 -8.38
CA GLN A 91 -8.96 -21.72 -9.76
C GLN A 91 -8.50 -23.17 -9.89
N ARG A 92 -7.66 -23.66 -8.96
CA ARG A 92 -7.21 -25.07 -8.95
C ARG A 92 -8.38 -26.03 -8.70
N VAL A 93 -9.27 -25.72 -7.77
CA VAL A 93 -10.44 -26.55 -7.47
C VAL A 93 -11.40 -26.57 -8.67
N THR A 94 -11.70 -25.41 -9.25
CA THR A 94 -12.56 -25.31 -10.43
C THR A 94 -11.99 -26.09 -11.62
N LYS A 95 -10.67 -25.99 -11.84
CA LYS A 95 -9.99 -26.77 -12.89
C LYS A 95 -10.11 -28.28 -12.64
N ALA A 96 -9.79 -28.73 -11.42
CA ALA A 96 -9.86 -30.15 -11.07
C ALA A 96 -11.29 -30.71 -11.21
N TYR A 97 -12.30 -29.91 -10.83
CA TYR A 97 -13.70 -30.27 -11.04
C TYR A 97 -14.03 -30.38 -12.54
N GLY A 98 -13.66 -29.39 -13.36
CA GLY A 98 -13.85 -29.43 -14.81
C GLY A 98 -13.19 -30.65 -15.46
N ASP A 99 -11.95 -30.97 -15.08
CA ASP A 99 -11.22 -32.15 -15.55
C ASP A 99 -11.90 -33.47 -15.14
N SER A 100 -12.55 -33.51 -13.96
CA SER A 100 -13.27 -34.69 -13.47
C SER A 100 -14.62 -34.91 -14.16
N VAL A 101 -15.30 -33.84 -14.57
CA VAL A 101 -16.61 -33.91 -15.24
C VAL A 101 -16.43 -34.13 -16.76
N GLY A 102 -15.34 -33.67 -17.34
CA GLY A 102 -15.04 -33.78 -18.78
C GLY A 102 -14.37 -35.08 -19.24
N ARG A 103 -13.94 -35.98 -18.32
CA ARG A 103 -13.40 -37.29 -18.72
C ARG A 103 -14.54 -38.26 -19.03
N PRO A 104 -14.67 -38.79 -20.27
CA PRO A 104 -15.51 -39.93 -20.52
C PRO A 104 -15.00 -41.08 -19.64
N GLN A 105 -15.87 -41.66 -18.81
CA GLN A 105 -15.58 -42.92 -18.15
C GLN A 105 -15.41 -43.96 -19.25
N THR A 106 -14.18 -44.21 -19.70
CA THR A 106 -13.84 -45.39 -20.49
C THR A 106 -14.10 -46.59 -19.60
N ARG A 107 -15.35 -47.08 -19.64
CA ARG A 107 -15.73 -48.39 -19.14
C ARG A 107 -14.91 -49.39 -19.93
N HIS A 108 -13.81 -49.85 -19.35
CA HIS A 108 -13.21 -51.11 -19.75
C HIS A 108 -14.21 -52.21 -19.38
N ARG A 109 -15.13 -52.48 -20.31
CA ARG A 109 -15.84 -53.75 -20.38
C ARG A 109 -14.79 -54.74 -20.88
N ALA A 110 -14.08 -55.37 -19.96
CA ALA A 110 -13.37 -56.60 -20.26
C ALA A 110 -14.47 -57.65 -20.51
N GLU A 111 -14.77 -57.89 -21.79
CA GLU A 111 -15.64 -58.98 -22.21
C GLU A 111 -14.82 -60.27 -22.24
N ALA A 112 -15.39 -61.28 -21.55
CA ALA A 112 -15.34 -62.72 -21.79
C ALA A 112 -13.98 -63.44 -21.81
#